data_AF-A0A921INQ7-F1
#
_entry.id   AF-A0A921INQ7-F1
#
_cell.length_a   1.000
_cell.length_b   1.000
_cell.length_c   1.000
_cell.angle_alpha   90.00
_cell.angle_beta   90.00
_cell.angle_gamma   90.00
#
_symmetry.space_group_name_H-M   'P 1'
#
loop_
_entity.id
_entity.type
_entity.pdbx_description
1 polymer ?
#
loop_
_entity_poly.entity_id
_entity_poly.type
_entity_poly.pdbx_seq_one_letter_code
_entity_poly.pdbx_strand_id
1 'polypeptide(L)'
;RHPVDSVRRACDFKKADLVTLLDTCTITAAEQQTMNYYMNLGAYYPNDLGRRLYQEIGMVEEQHVTQYGALMDPRCTWLENLLVHEYNECYLYWSCYETETDASVRKIWEQNFEIEVAHLHKAQKLLREYEGKEWEQVLPQGEFPEPLHFEPQIDYVRKVLKDTVELTADREEYALIDSIPADADFFKYQAAVNKGNTLDVPSHRVICEYQKKSLEDYRFETQKNPVPSLRDRKTDNTDLGRITRETGKRGKA
;
A
#
# COMPACT_ATOMS: atom_id res chain seq x y z
N ARG A 1 7.82 4.00 -11.37
CA ARG A 1 9.14 3.85 -10.69
C ARG A 1 9.91 2.68 -11.30
N HIS A 2 11.25 2.70 -11.28
CA HIS A 2 12.05 1.56 -11.76
C HIS A 2 12.01 0.44 -10.70
N PRO A 3 12.03 -0.87 -11.07
CA PRO A 3 11.91 -1.96 -10.11
C PRO A 3 12.94 -1.95 -8.97
N VAL A 4 14.17 -1.49 -9.23
CA VAL A 4 15.23 -1.35 -8.21
C VAL A 4 14.89 -0.33 -7.12
N ASP A 5 13.99 0.62 -7.40
CA ASP A 5 13.56 1.66 -6.46
C ASP A 5 12.34 1.21 -5.64
N SER A 6 11.87 -0.02 -5.82
CA SER A 6 10.74 -0.57 -5.05
C SER A 6 11.15 -0.99 -3.64
N VAL A 7 12.43 -1.33 -3.41
CA VAL A 7 12.92 -1.84 -2.12
C VAL A 7 13.08 -0.69 -1.11
N ARG A 8 12.81 -0.96 0.17
CA ARG A 8 12.99 -0.03 1.29
C ARG A 8 13.94 -0.62 2.33
N ARG A 9 14.40 0.21 3.26
CA ARG A 9 15.24 -0.27 4.37
C ARG A 9 14.36 -1.03 5.36
N ALA A 10 14.81 -2.23 5.72
CA ALA A 10 14.15 -3.06 6.72
C ALA A 10 14.12 -2.38 8.10
N CYS A 11 13.03 -2.62 8.82
CA CYS A 11 12.90 -2.26 10.22
C CYS A 11 13.78 -3.17 11.11
N ASP A 12 14.17 -2.64 12.27
CA ASP A 12 14.80 -3.42 13.33
C ASP A 12 13.75 -3.72 14.40
N PHE A 13 13.12 -4.90 14.35
CA PHE A 13 11.98 -5.22 15.22
C PHE A 13 12.34 -5.27 16.72
N LYS A 14 13.64 -5.34 17.05
CA LYS A 14 14.11 -5.24 18.45
C LYS A 14 14.25 -3.81 18.95
N LYS A 15 14.18 -2.82 18.06
CA LYS A 15 14.38 -1.39 18.38
C LYS A 15 13.21 -0.50 17.99
N ALA A 16 12.43 -0.91 16.99
CA ALA A 16 11.26 -0.20 16.55
C ALA A 16 10.17 -0.22 17.62
N ASP A 17 9.31 0.80 17.62
CA ASP A 17 8.10 0.80 18.42
C ASP A 17 7.18 -0.35 17.98
N LEU A 18 6.43 -0.93 18.93
CA LEU A 18 5.51 -2.03 18.66
C LEU A 18 4.53 -1.70 17.52
N VAL A 19 4.00 -0.47 17.49
CA VAL A 19 3.09 -0.01 16.43
C VAL A 19 3.75 -0.06 15.05
N THR A 20 5.05 0.28 14.93
CA THR A 20 5.75 0.21 13.64
C THR A 20 5.81 -1.22 13.11
N LEU A 21 6.03 -2.19 14.00
CA LEU A 21 6.02 -3.61 13.66
C LEU A 21 4.63 -4.06 13.21
N LEU A 22 3.58 -3.70 13.97
CA LEU A 22 2.18 -4.03 13.65
C LEU A 22 1.72 -3.41 12.32
N ASP A 23 2.02 -2.12 12.10
CA ASP A 23 1.70 -1.41 10.86
C ASP A 23 2.40 -2.06 9.66
N THR A 24 3.68 -2.44 9.83
CA THR A 24 4.46 -3.11 8.79
C THR A 24 3.85 -4.47 8.41
N CYS A 25 3.48 -5.28 9.38
CA CYS A 25 2.82 -6.57 9.14
C CYS A 25 1.46 -6.37 8.47
N THR A 26 0.65 -5.45 9.00
CA THR A 26 -0.72 -5.17 8.53
C THR A 26 -0.74 -4.68 7.09
N ILE A 27 0.07 -3.67 6.75
CA ILE A 27 0.09 -3.13 5.38
C ILE A 27 0.64 -4.16 4.39
N THR A 28 1.65 -4.93 4.77
CA THR A 28 2.20 -5.99 3.91
C THR A 28 1.16 -7.07 3.62
N ALA A 29 0.41 -7.51 4.63
CA ALA A 29 -0.65 -8.50 4.48
C ALA A 29 -1.81 -7.97 3.60
N ALA A 30 -2.24 -6.73 3.80
CA ALA A 30 -3.30 -6.09 3.02
C ALA A 30 -2.94 -6.00 1.52
N GLU A 31 -1.71 -5.61 1.22
CA GLU A 31 -1.20 -5.49 -0.15
C GLU A 31 -1.03 -6.87 -0.80
N GLN A 32 -0.58 -7.87 -0.04
CA GLN A 32 -0.48 -9.25 -0.50
C GLN A 32 -1.86 -9.83 -0.86
N GLN A 33 -2.87 -9.57 -0.04
CA GLN A 33 -4.25 -9.98 -0.30
C GLN A 33 -4.82 -9.30 -1.55
N THR A 34 -4.55 -8.00 -1.72
CA THR A 34 -5.01 -7.21 -2.87
C THR A 34 -4.33 -7.67 -4.17
N MET A 35 -3.02 -7.91 -4.14
CA MET A 35 -2.28 -8.48 -5.25
C MET A 35 -2.86 -9.85 -5.66
N ASN A 36 -3.10 -10.74 -4.68
CA ASN A 36 -3.68 -12.07 -4.93
C ASN A 36 -5.07 -11.97 -5.58
N TYR A 37 -5.89 -11.01 -5.18
CA TYR A 37 -7.19 -10.76 -5.82
C TYR A 37 -7.02 -10.43 -7.31
N TYR A 38 -6.21 -9.43 -7.64
CA TYR A 38 -6.07 -8.99 -9.04
C TYR A 38 -5.38 -10.04 -9.92
N MET A 39 -4.38 -10.75 -9.39
CA MET A 39 -3.67 -11.79 -10.14
C MET A 39 -4.55 -13.02 -10.42
N ASN A 40 -5.40 -13.43 -9.47
CA ASN A 40 -6.23 -14.63 -9.64
C ASN A 40 -7.59 -14.35 -10.29
N LEU A 41 -8.21 -13.19 -9.99
CA LEU A 41 -9.55 -12.87 -10.46
C LEU A 41 -9.58 -11.88 -11.62
N GLY A 42 -8.47 -11.18 -11.90
CA GLY A 42 -8.41 -10.17 -12.96
C GLY A 42 -8.76 -10.68 -14.35
N ALA A 43 -8.34 -11.91 -14.69
CA ALA A 43 -8.65 -12.53 -15.97
C ALA A 43 -10.16 -12.81 -16.17
N TYR A 44 -10.94 -12.89 -15.09
CA TYR A 44 -12.38 -13.15 -15.14
C TYR A 44 -13.21 -11.88 -15.32
N TYR A 45 -12.59 -10.70 -15.38
CA TYR A 45 -13.34 -9.46 -15.58
C TYR A 45 -14.07 -9.46 -16.94
N PRO A 46 -15.36 -9.05 -17.03
CA PRO A 46 -16.18 -9.32 -18.21
C PRO A 46 -15.68 -8.69 -19.52
N ASN A 47 -15.11 -7.49 -19.47
CA ASN A 47 -14.67 -6.76 -20.66
C ASN A 47 -13.14 -6.59 -20.74
N ASP A 48 -12.64 -6.40 -21.96
CA ASP A 48 -11.20 -6.35 -22.24
C ASP A 48 -10.49 -5.19 -21.52
N LEU A 49 -11.09 -4.01 -21.51
CA LEU A 49 -10.51 -2.83 -20.89
C LEU A 49 -10.35 -3.03 -19.37
N GLY A 50 -11.35 -3.63 -18.71
CA GLY A 50 -11.28 -3.94 -17.30
C GLY A 50 -10.26 -5.03 -16.97
N ARG A 51 -10.10 -6.07 -17.81
CA ARG A 51 -9.01 -7.05 -17.64
C ARG A 51 -7.63 -6.40 -17.73
N ARG A 52 -7.43 -5.49 -18.70
CA ARG A 52 -6.17 -4.74 -18.84
C ARG A 52 -5.93 -3.83 -17.64
N LEU A 53 -6.96 -3.15 -17.15
CA LEU A 53 -6.87 -2.35 -15.92
C LEU A 53 -6.47 -3.23 -14.72
N TYR A 54 -7.11 -4.37 -14.54
CA TYR A 54 -6.81 -5.26 -13.41
C TYR A 54 -5.41 -5.85 -13.52
N GLN A 55 -4.92 -6.13 -14.72
CA GLN A 55 -3.54 -6.52 -14.96
C GLN A 55 -2.55 -5.41 -14.58
N GLU A 56 -2.83 -4.16 -14.97
CA GLU A 56 -2.04 -2.99 -14.57
C GLU A 56 -2.03 -2.82 -13.05
N ILE A 57 -3.19 -2.89 -12.39
CA ILE A 57 -3.30 -2.80 -10.93
C ILE A 57 -2.50 -3.93 -10.28
N GLY A 58 -2.65 -5.19 -10.73
CA GLY A 58 -1.90 -6.32 -10.18
C GLY A 58 -0.37 -6.13 -10.24
N MET A 59 0.16 -5.52 -11.31
CA MET A 59 1.58 -5.17 -11.41
C MET A 59 2.00 -4.08 -10.42
N VAL A 60 1.09 -3.16 -10.07
CA VAL A 60 1.33 -2.12 -9.05
C VAL A 60 1.27 -2.72 -7.66
N GLU A 61 0.31 -3.59 -7.37
CA GLU A 61 0.22 -4.26 -6.07
C GLU A 61 1.40 -5.19 -5.81
N GLU A 62 1.94 -5.87 -6.84
CA GLU A 62 3.19 -6.63 -6.72
C GLU A 62 4.37 -5.73 -6.28
N GLN A 63 4.43 -4.49 -6.79
CA GLN A 63 5.41 -3.51 -6.34
C GLN A 63 5.15 -3.08 -4.90
N HIS A 64 3.90 -2.90 -4.48
CA HIS A 64 3.55 -2.59 -3.09
C HIS A 64 3.96 -3.72 -2.15
N VAL A 65 3.68 -4.98 -2.49
CA VAL A 65 4.13 -6.15 -1.72
C VAL A 65 5.64 -6.15 -1.56
N THR A 66 6.38 -5.89 -2.64
CA THR A 66 7.86 -5.77 -2.57
C THR A 66 8.28 -4.62 -1.67
N GLN A 67 7.62 -3.47 -1.78
CA GLN A 67 7.96 -2.26 -1.04
C GLN A 67 7.73 -2.40 0.46
N TYR A 68 6.53 -2.82 0.85
CA TYR A 68 6.16 -2.97 2.25
C TYR A 68 6.78 -4.22 2.86
N GLY A 69 6.88 -5.31 2.08
CA GLY A 69 7.60 -6.51 2.51
C GLY A 69 9.08 -6.25 2.80
N ALA A 70 9.72 -5.29 2.11
CA ALA A 70 11.09 -4.89 2.41
C ALA A 70 11.26 -4.17 3.77
N LEU A 71 10.16 -3.71 4.40
CA LEU A 71 10.19 -3.16 5.76
C LEU A 71 10.25 -4.25 6.83
N MET A 72 9.88 -5.50 6.52
CA MET A 72 9.97 -6.62 7.46
C MET A 72 11.42 -6.84 7.91
N ASP A 73 11.63 -7.29 9.15
CA ASP A 73 12.97 -7.56 9.68
C ASP A 73 13.54 -8.88 9.11
N PRO A 74 14.56 -8.85 8.23
CA PRO A 74 15.09 -10.04 7.58
C PRO A 74 15.87 -10.95 8.54
N ARG A 75 16.07 -10.53 9.80
CA ARG A 75 16.80 -11.30 10.82
C ARG A 75 15.87 -12.18 11.65
N CYS A 76 14.55 -11.99 11.55
CA CYS A 76 13.57 -12.83 12.22
C CYS A 76 13.56 -14.25 11.62
N THR A 77 13.56 -15.24 12.50
CA THR A 77 13.34 -16.65 12.18
C THR A 77 11.88 -16.89 11.76
N TRP A 78 11.59 -18.07 11.20
CA TRP A 78 10.23 -18.44 10.82
C TRP A 78 9.27 -18.48 12.01
N LEU A 79 9.70 -18.96 13.19
CA LEU A 79 8.82 -19.01 14.36
C LEU A 79 8.68 -17.66 15.06
N GLU A 80 9.70 -16.80 15.00
CA GLU A 80 9.56 -15.39 15.41
C GLU A 80 8.56 -14.65 14.52
N ASN A 81 8.65 -14.83 13.20
CA ASN A 81 7.69 -14.25 12.26
C ASN A 81 6.28 -14.80 12.48
N LEU A 82 6.13 -16.12 12.72
CA LEU A 82 4.82 -16.71 13.05
C LEU A 82 4.25 -16.09 14.32
N LEU A 83 5.03 -15.99 15.40
CA LEU A 83 4.57 -15.37 16.65
C LEU A 83 4.11 -13.92 16.43
N VAL A 84 4.90 -13.12 15.71
CA VAL A 84 4.56 -11.73 15.37
C VAL A 84 3.29 -11.65 14.51
N HIS A 85 3.13 -12.56 13.55
CA HIS A 85 1.95 -12.64 12.70
C HIS A 85 0.69 -12.90 13.53
N GLU A 86 0.69 -13.94 14.36
CA GLU A 86 -0.46 -14.26 15.23
C GLU A 86 -0.75 -13.12 16.22
N TYR A 87 0.29 -12.46 16.75
CA TYR A 87 0.12 -11.31 17.63
C TYR A 87 -0.55 -10.13 16.90
N ASN A 88 -0.18 -9.88 15.65
CA ASN A 88 -0.79 -8.84 14.83
C ASN A 88 -2.27 -9.14 14.53
N GLU A 89 -2.61 -10.39 14.21
CA GLU A 89 -4.00 -10.81 14.02
C GLU A 89 -4.83 -10.63 15.31
N CYS A 90 -4.30 -11.02 16.47
CA CYS A 90 -4.94 -10.74 17.75
C CYS A 90 -5.19 -9.24 17.96
N TYR A 91 -4.19 -8.39 17.68
CA TYR A 91 -4.31 -6.94 17.80
C TYR A 91 -5.42 -6.37 16.89
N LEU A 92 -5.49 -6.84 15.63
CA LEU A 92 -6.50 -6.38 14.67
C LEU A 92 -7.91 -6.79 15.08
N TYR A 93 -8.13 -8.06 15.45
CA TYR A 93 -9.45 -8.51 15.87
C TYR A 93 -9.89 -7.91 17.20
N TRP A 94 -8.97 -7.75 18.16
CA TRP A 94 -9.24 -7.02 19.39
C TRP A 94 -9.62 -5.57 19.10
N SER A 95 -8.90 -4.88 18.22
CA SER A 95 -9.23 -3.50 17.84
C SER A 95 -10.63 -3.38 17.21
N CYS A 96 -10.98 -4.31 16.32
CA CYS A 96 -12.32 -4.38 15.74
C CYS A 96 -13.38 -4.67 16.81
N TYR A 97 -13.12 -5.56 17.76
CA TYR A 97 -14.01 -5.86 18.88
C TYR A 97 -14.27 -4.63 19.76
N GLU A 98 -13.22 -3.93 20.18
CA GLU A 98 -13.29 -2.75 21.05
C GLU A 98 -14.05 -1.59 20.40
N THR A 99 -13.94 -1.44 19.08
CA THR A 99 -14.49 -0.29 18.35
C THR A 99 -15.83 -0.57 17.66
N GLU A 100 -16.22 -1.83 17.49
CA GLU A 100 -17.48 -2.21 16.86
C GLU A 100 -18.67 -1.71 17.67
N THR A 101 -19.66 -1.14 17.01
CA THR A 101 -20.87 -0.58 17.63
C THR A 101 -22.06 -1.53 17.56
N ASP A 102 -22.10 -2.41 16.56
CA ASP A 102 -23.15 -3.42 16.41
C ASP A 102 -22.86 -4.64 17.28
N ALA A 103 -23.77 -4.94 18.21
CA ALA A 103 -23.59 -6.04 19.17
C ALA A 103 -23.56 -7.43 18.53
N SER A 104 -24.13 -7.63 17.34
CA SER A 104 -24.10 -8.93 16.64
C SER A 104 -22.78 -9.10 15.91
N VAL A 105 -22.30 -8.06 15.23
CA VAL A 105 -21.00 -8.07 14.54
C VAL A 105 -19.86 -8.16 15.57
N ARG A 106 -19.97 -7.49 16.72
CA ARG A 106 -18.96 -7.57 17.79
C ARG A 106 -18.68 -9.00 18.25
N LYS A 107 -19.71 -9.85 18.30
CA LYS A 107 -19.54 -11.28 18.64
C LYS A 107 -18.75 -12.06 17.60
N ILE A 108 -18.81 -11.65 16.33
CA ILE A 108 -18.00 -12.26 15.26
C ILE A 108 -16.53 -11.87 15.47
N TRP A 109 -16.25 -10.60 15.78
CA TRP A 109 -14.90 -10.16 16.12
C TRP A 109 -14.34 -10.86 17.37
N GLU A 110 -15.16 -11.02 18.40
CA GLU A 110 -14.81 -11.76 19.62
C GLU A 110 -14.41 -13.20 19.32
N GLN A 111 -15.21 -13.91 18.50
CA GLN A 111 -14.90 -15.28 18.09
C GLN A 111 -13.59 -15.39 17.32
N ASN A 112 -13.35 -14.48 16.37
CA ASN A 112 -12.08 -14.46 15.63
C ASN A 112 -10.91 -14.14 16.55
N PHE A 113 -11.06 -13.17 17.46
CA PHE A 113 -10.04 -12.86 18.45
C PHE A 113 -9.68 -14.08 19.32
N GLU A 114 -10.68 -14.82 19.82
CA GLU A 114 -10.45 -16.03 20.61
C GLU A 114 -9.69 -17.12 19.83
N ILE A 115 -9.99 -17.26 18.53
CA ILE A 115 -9.29 -18.18 17.63
C ILE A 115 -7.81 -17.78 17.50
N GLU A 116 -7.53 -16.51 17.20
CA GLU A 116 -6.16 -16.06 17.00
C GLU A 116 -5.35 -16.07 18.30
N VAL A 117 -5.98 -15.84 19.46
CA VAL A 117 -5.32 -16.03 20.76
C VAL A 117 -4.88 -17.48 20.95
N ALA A 118 -5.69 -18.45 20.53
CA ALA A 118 -5.31 -19.86 20.57
C ALA A 118 -4.14 -20.17 19.61
N HIS A 119 -4.11 -19.56 18.42
CA HIS A 119 -2.99 -19.68 17.49
C HIS A 119 -1.71 -19.04 18.03
N LEU A 120 -1.80 -17.86 18.64
CA LEU A 120 -0.68 -17.17 19.28
C LEU A 120 -0.04 -18.03 20.38
N HIS A 121 -0.86 -18.66 21.24
CA HIS A 121 -0.35 -19.61 22.24
C HIS A 121 0.33 -20.83 21.60
N LYS A 122 -0.18 -21.29 20.45
CA LYS A 122 0.45 -22.39 19.71
C LYS A 122 1.78 -21.96 19.09
N ALA A 123 1.87 -20.77 18.50
CA ALA A 123 3.10 -20.19 17.96
C ALA A 123 4.16 -20.02 19.06
N GLN A 124 3.77 -19.49 20.23
CA GLN A 124 4.63 -19.39 21.41
C GLN A 124 5.18 -20.76 21.84
N LYS A 125 4.33 -21.80 21.88
CA LYS A 125 4.77 -23.15 22.22
C LYS A 125 5.78 -23.68 21.20
N LEU A 126 5.54 -23.47 19.90
CA LEU A 126 6.45 -23.90 18.84
C LEU A 126 7.81 -23.20 18.96
N LEU A 127 7.80 -21.87 19.17
CA LEU A 127 9.02 -21.08 19.36
C LEU A 127 9.86 -21.63 20.52
N ARG A 128 9.22 -21.93 21.65
CA ARG A 128 9.89 -22.50 22.82
C ARG A 128 10.43 -23.91 22.57
N GLU A 129 9.63 -24.76 21.93
CA GLU A 129 9.97 -26.17 21.69
C GLU A 129 11.12 -26.33 20.68
N TYR A 130 11.10 -25.56 19.59
CA TYR A 130 12.04 -25.75 18.48
C TYR A 130 13.21 -24.77 18.47
N GLU A 131 13.06 -23.57 19.05
CA GLU A 131 14.13 -22.56 19.09
C GLU A 131 14.62 -22.26 20.51
N GLY A 132 13.96 -22.79 21.56
CA GLY A 132 14.36 -22.55 22.95
C GLY A 132 14.20 -21.08 23.39
N LYS A 133 13.41 -20.30 22.66
CA LYS A 133 13.16 -18.88 22.95
C LYS A 133 11.82 -18.71 23.68
N GLU A 134 11.80 -17.79 24.62
CA GLU A 134 10.55 -17.27 25.21
C GLU A 134 10.06 -16.10 24.36
N TRP A 135 8.74 -15.87 24.33
CA TRP A 135 8.12 -14.90 23.42
C TRP A 135 8.56 -13.47 23.69
N GLU A 136 8.87 -13.14 24.94
CA GLU A 136 9.35 -11.82 25.38
C GLU A 136 10.69 -11.43 24.72
N GLN A 137 11.45 -12.41 24.22
CA GLN A 137 12.68 -12.17 23.47
C GLN A 137 12.42 -11.65 22.05
N VAL A 138 11.19 -11.84 21.56
CA VAL A 138 10.72 -11.45 20.22
C VAL A 138 9.87 -10.18 20.32
N LEU A 139 8.94 -10.16 21.27
CA LEU A 139 8.03 -9.05 21.57
C LEU A 139 8.27 -8.58 23.02
N PRO A 140 9.24 -7.68 23.26
CA PRO A 140 9.55 -7.22 24.62
C PRO A 140 8.38 -6.49 25.31
N GLN A 141 7.47 -5.93 24.51
CA GLN A 141 6.21 -5.33 24.96
C GLN A 141 5.06 -6.20 24.47
N GLY A 142 4.38 -6.88 25.39
CA GLY A 142 3.24 -7.75 25.07
C GLY A 142 1.87 -7.08 25.15
N GLU A 143 1.77 -5.92 25.79
CA GLU A 143 0.51 -5.17 25.87
C GLU A 143 0.18 -4.54 24.52
N PHE A 144 -1.06 -4.74 24.05
CA PHE A 144 -1.54 -4.09 22.83
C PHE A 144 -1.44 -2.57 22.97
N PRO A 145 -1.08 -1.86 21.88
CA PRO A 145 -1.16 -0.40 21.85
C PRO A 145 -2.63 0.04 21.79
N GLU A 146 -2.87 1.34 21.59
CA GLU A 146 -4.22 1.83 21.37
C GLU A 146 -4.92 1.06 20.23
N PRO A 147 -6.24 0.77 20.38
CA PRO A 147 -7.01 0.11 19.34
C PRO A 147 -6.88 0.82 17.99
N LEU A 148 -6.82 0.06 16.91
CA LEU A 148 -6.97 0.60 15.57
C LEU A 148 -8.39 1.11 15.36
N HIS A 149 -8.53 2.38 15.00
CA HIS A 149 -9.82 3.03 14.73
C HIS A 149 -10.03 3.30 13.24
N PHE A 150 -11.22 2.99 12.73
CA PHE A 150 -11.68 3.46 11.42
C PHE A 150 -12.35 4.82 11.54
N GLU A 151 -11.61 5.88 11.23
CA GLU A 151 -12.09 7.26 11.27
C GLU A 151 -11.99 7.96 9.90
N PRO A 152 -12.72 9.07 9.68
CA PRO A 152 -12.56 9.85 8.46
C PRO A 152 -11.14 10.42 8.32
N GLN A 153 -10.37 9.89 7.37
CA GLN A 153 -8.98 10.31 7.10
C GLN A 153 -8.84 11.36 5.98
N ILE A 154 -9.95 11.97 5.54
CA ILE A 154 -9.98 12.82 4.33
C ILE A 154 -8.95 13.95 4.40
N ASP A 155 -8.86 14.67 5.53
CA ASP A 155 -7.95 15.81 5.65
C ASP A 155 -6.48 15.37 5.70
N TYR A 156 -6.19 14.24 6.33
CA TYR A 156 -4.86 13.64 6.34
C TYR A 156 -4.42 13.25 4.92
N VAL A 157 -5.24 12.49 4.19
CA VAL A 157 -4.95 12.07 2.81
C VAL A 157 -4.81 13.27 1.89
N ARG A 158 -5.64 14.32 2.05
CA ARG A 158 -5.51 15.57 1.28
C ARG A 158 -4.18 16.26 1.54
N LYS A 159 -3.71 16.30 2.80
CA LYS A 159 -2.40 16.86 3.16
C LYS A 159 -1.28 16.04 2.54
N VAL A 160 -1.28 14.72 2.73
CA VAL A 160 -0.28 13.82 2.14
C VAL A 160 -0.22 14.02 0.62
N LEU A 161 -1.35 13.95 -0.07
CA LEU A 161 -1.42 14.17 -1.52
C LEU A 161 -0.85 15.53 -1.92
N LYS A 162 -1.20 16.60 -1.20
CA LYS A 162 -0.69 17.95 -1.49
C LYS A 162 0.84 18.01 -1.39
N ASP A 163 1.39 17.36 -0.37
CA ASP A 163 2.78 17.52 0.02
C ASP A 163 3.70 16.52 -0.69
N THR A 164 3.18 15.39 -1.20
CA THR A 164 3.99 14.28 -1.71
C THR A 164 3.75 13.90 -3.18
N VAL A 165 2.77 14.48 -3.88
CA VAL A 165 2.40 14.05 -5.26
C VAL A 165 3.52 14.18 -6.30
N GLU A 166 4.51 15.05 -6.04
CA GLU A 166 5.69 15.22 -6.92
C GLU A 166 6.91 14.41 -6.46
N LEU A 167 6.79 13.62 -5.37
CA LEU A 167 7.83 12.69 -4.96
C LEU A 167 7.79 11.43 -5.82
N THR A 168 8.97 10.91 -6.12
CA THR A 168 9.18 9.60 -6.71
C THR A 168 10.18 8.80 -5.88
N ALA A 169 10.19 7.49 -6.10
CA ALA A 169 11.19 6.62 -5.50
C ALA A 169 12.56 6.85 -6.17
N ASP A 170 13.61 6.93 -5.36
CA ASP A 170 15.00 6.95 -5.76
C ASP A 170 15.76 5.99 -4.85
N ARG A 171 16.05 4.78 -5.35
CA ARG A 171 16.57 3.68 -4.53
C ARG A 171 15.67 3.44 -3.31
N GLU A 172 16.24 3.36 -2.12
CA GLU A 172 15.50 3.15 -0.86
C GLU A 172 14.83 4.42 -0.31
N GLU A 173 14.95 5.56 -1.00
CA GLU A 173 14.48 6.87 -0.55
C GLU A 173 13.41 7.46 -1.48
N TYR A 174 12.97 8.66 -1.14
CA TYR A 174 12.11 9.49 -1.98
C TYR A 174 12.81 10.80 -2.32
N ALA A 175 12.61 11.26 -3.55
CA ALA A 175 13.11 12.54 -4.02
C ALA A 175 12.05 13.23 -4.90
N LEU A 176 12.11 14.56 -4.97
CA LEU A 176 11.25 15.33 -5.87
C LEU A 176 11.60 14.98 -7.31
N ILE A 177 10.59 14.86 -8.18
CA ILE A 177 10.79 14.52 -9.60
C ILE A 177 11.74 15.50 -10.30
N ASP A 178 11.69 16.79 -9.94
CA ASP A 178 12.56 17.84 -10.50
C ASP A 178 14.02 17.70 -10.05
N SER A 179 14.31 16.92 -9.00
CA SER A 179 15.67 16.66 -8.50
C SER A 179 16.32 15.40 -9.07
N ILE A 180 15.54 14.55 -9.75
CA ILE A 180 16.04 13.32 -10.35
C ILE A 180 16.85 13.65 -11.62
N PRO A 181 18.05 13.08 -11.80
CA PRO A 181 18.84 13.27 -13.03
C PRO A 181 18.08 12.87 -14.29
N ALA A 182 18.22 13.64 -15.37
CA ALA A 182 17.49 13.40 -16.62
C ALA A 182 17.81 12.03 -17.28
N ASP A 183 18.97 11.47 -16.98
CA ASP A 183 19.43 10.15 -17.44
C ASP A 183 19.18 9.02 -16.41
N ALA A 184 18.44 9.31 -15.34
CA ALA A 184 18.08 8.32 -14.33
C ALA A 184 17.24 7.17 -14.92
N ASP A 185 17.38 5.99 -14.33
CA ASP A 185 16.68 4.79 -14.76
C ASP A 185 15.16 4.91 -14.63
N PHE A 186 14.68 5.77 -13.73
CA PHE A 186 13.28 6.17 -13.64
C PHE A 186 12.72 6.60 -15.01
N PHE A 187 13.35 7.58 -15.68
CA PHE A 187 12.83 8.12 -16.94
C PHE A 187 12.92 7.11 -18.08
N LYS A 188 14.01 6.33 -18.13
CA LYS A 188 14.18 5.24 -19.12
C LYS A 188 13.07 4.20 -18.98
N TYR A 189 12.79 3.79 -17.75
CA TYR A 189 11.76 2.80 -17.45
C TYR A 189 10.36 3.33 -17.76
N GLN A 190 10.04 4.56 -17.33
CA GLN A 190 8.76 5.19 -17.65
C GLN A 190 8.51 5.25 -19.16
N ALA A 191 9.54 5.55 -19.97
CA ALA A 191 9.44 5.56 -21.43
C ALA A 191 9.27 4.16 -22.03
N ALA A 192 9.85 3.12 -21.41
CA ALA A 192 9.73 1.74 -21.85
C ALA A 192 8.34 1.15 -21.56
N VAL A 193 7.80 1.36 -20.36
CA VAL A 193 6.52 0.77 -19.93
C VAL A 193 5.31 1.55 -20.38
N ASN A 194 5.44 2.87 -20.58
CA ASN A 194 4.36 3.73 -21.11
C ASN A 194 4.63 4.11 -22.57
N LYS A 195 5.17 3.17 -23.36
CA LYS A 195 5.58 3.44 -24.75
C LYS A 195 4.38 3.86 -25.60
N GLY A 196 4.55 4.94 -26.37
CA GLY A 196 3.52 5.48 -27.25
C GLY A 196 2.79 6.65 -26.61
N ASN A 197 1.47 6.67 -26.70
CA ASN A 197 0.66 7.68 -26.05
C ASN A 197 0.32 7.23 -24.61
N THR A 198 0.67 8.04 -23.61
CA THR A 198 0.36 7.73 -22.20
C THR A 198 -1.14 7.53 -21.96
N LEU A 199 -2.00 8.17 -22.76
CA LEU A 199 -3.45 7.96 -22.69
C LEU A 199 -3.89 6.56 -23.10
N ASP A 200 -3.02 5.74 -23.72
CA ASP A 200 -3.30 4.34 -24.05
C ASP A 200 -2.99 3.36 -22.91
N VAL A 201 -2.38 3.83 -21.82
CA VAL A 201 -2.25 3.05 -20.57
C VAL A 201 -3.66 2.72 -20.04
N PRO A 202 -3.95 1.47 -19.60
CA PRO A 202 -5.32 1.05 -19.28
C PRO A 202 -6.06 1.93 -18.28
N SER A 203 -5.41 2.38 -17.21
CA SER A 203 -5.95 3.32 -16.22
C SER A 203 -6.39 4.65 -16.83
N HIS A 204 -5.53 5.29 -17.62
CA HIS A 204 -5.85 6.52 -18.35
C HIS A 204 -6.94 6.30 -19.42
N ARG A 205 -6.95 5.13 -20.09
CA ARG A 205 -8.03 4.76 -21.03
C ARG A 205 -9.38 4.69 -20.35
N VAL A 206 -9.46 4.10 -19.15
CA VAL A 206 -10.71 4.03 -18.39
C VAL A 206 -11.24 5.42 -18.04
N ILE A 207 -10.37 6.32 -17.58
CA ILE A 207 -10.73 7.72 -17.29
C ILE A 207 -11.24 8.41 -18.57
N CYS A 208 -10.52 8.28 -19.68
CA CYS A 208 -10.90 8.87 -20.96
C CYS A 208 -12.25 8.35 -21.48
N GLU A 209 -12.48 7.03 -21.44
CA GLU A 209 -13.75 6.43 -21.88
C GLU A 209 -14.92 6.84 -20.98
N TYR A 210 -14.66 7.07 -19.69
CA TYR A 210 -15.67 7.61 -18.77
C TYR A 210 -15.97 9.08 -19.09
N GLN A 211 -14.96 9.93 -19.25
CA GLN A 211 -15.12 11.35 -19.59
C GLN A 211 -15.87 11.56 -20.91
N LYS A 212 -15.67 10.71 -21.92
CA LYS A 212 -16.44 10.75 -23.18
C LYS A 212 -17.95 10.56 -22.97
N LYS A 213 -18.35 9.81 -21.95
CA LYS A 213 -19.76 9.50 -21.65
C LYS A 213 -20.35 10.48 -20.65
N SER A 214 -19.58 10.85 -19.62
CA SER A 214 -20.06 11.61 -18.46
C SER A 214 -19.64 13.08 -18.46
N LEU A 215 -18.87 13.53 -19.46
CA LEU A 215 -18.28 14.88 -19.61
C LEU A 215 -17.25 15.27 -18.53
N GLU A 216 -17.13 14.49 -17.46
CA GLU A 216 -16.14 14.61 -16.38
C GLU A 216 -15.71 13.23 -15.86
N ASP A 217 -14.62 13.18 -15.10
CA ASP A 217 -14.11 11.98 -14.44
C ASP A 217 -15.04 11.48 -13.31
N TYR A 218 -14.81 10.27 -12.82
CA TYR A 218 -15.65 9.60 -11.81
C TYR A 218 -15.36 10.01 -10.36
N ARG A 219 -14.48 10.99 -10.13
CA ARG A 219 -13.94 11.30 -8.81
C ARG A 219 -14.99 11.93 -7.90
N PHE A 220 -15.04 11.46 -6.66
CA PHE A 220 -15.78 12.10 -5.57
C PHE A 220 -14.88 13.11 -4.85
N GLU A 221 -15.37 14.33 -4.62
CA GLU A 221 -14.67 15.37 -3.87
C GLU A 221 -15.58 16.02 -2.83
N THR A 222 -15.12 16.10 -1.58
CA THR A 222 -15.78 16.90 -0.53
C THR A 222 -15.36 18.37 -0.56
N GLN A 223 -14.20 18.65 -1.15
CA GLN A 223 -13.61 19.98 -1.34
C GLN A 223 -12.68 19.95 -2.55
N LYS A 224 -12.47 21.12 -3.17
CA LYS A 224 -11.56 21.30 -4.33
C LYS A 224 -10.22 20.57 -4.13
N ASN A 225 -9.76 19.86 -5.16
CA ASN A 225 -8.50 19.12 -5.12
C ASN A 225 -7.33 20.01 -4.61
N PRO A 226 -6.54 19.54 -3.63
CA PRO A 226 -5.43 20.31 -3.09
C PRO A 226 -4.32 20.55 -4.11
N VAL A 227 -4.20 19.70 -5.13
CA VAL A 227 -3.21 19.80 -6.21
C VAL A 227 -3.81 20.54 -7.41
N PRO A 228 -3.32 21.75 -7.75
CA PRO A 228 -3.95 22.57 -8.79
C PRO A 228 -4.06 21.91 -10.17
N SER A 229 -3.06 21.11 -10.56
CA SER A 229 -2.99 20.44 -11.85
C SER A 229 -3.96 19.25 -11.99
N LEU A 230 -4.56 18.78 -10.89
CA LEU A 230 -5.55 17.69 -10.87
C LEU A 230 -6.98 18.20 -10.75
N ARG A 231 -7.20 19.52 -10.80
CA ARG A 231 -8.55 20.12 -10.64
C ARG A 231 -9.40 20.05 -11.90
N ASP A 232 -8.78 19.90 -13.08
CA ASP A 232 -9.54 19.62 -14.28
C ASP A 232 -10.09 18.20 -14.19
N ARG A 233 -11.41 18.06 -14.34
CA ARG A 233 -12.11 16.78 -14.34
C ARG A 233 -12.46 16.32 -15.76
N LYS A 234 -12.26 17.18 -16.76
CA LYS A 234 -12.62 16.91 -18.17
C LYS A 234 -11.45 16.40 -18.99
N THR A 235 -10.24 16.69 -18.54
CA THR A 235 -9.00 16.24 -19.17
C THR A 235 -8.16 15.50 -18.14
N ASP A 236 -7.79 14.27 -18.46
CA ASP A 236 -6.90 13.48 -17.61
C ASP A 236 -5.47 14.05 -17.60
N ASN A 237 -4.85 14.11 -16.41
CA ASN A 237 -3.49 14.59 -16.25
C ASN A 237 -2.53 13.40 -16.18
N THR A 238 -1.76 13.22 -17.25
CA THR A 238 -0.77 12.13 -17.32
C THR A 238 0.65 12.58 -16.99
N ASP A 239 0.87 13.84 -16.64
CA ASP A 239 2.21 14.44 -16.54
C ASP A 239 2.71 14.52 -15.08
N LEU A 240 1.81 14.82 -14.14
CA LEU A 240 2.17 15.04 -12.75
C LEU A 240 2.92 13.84 -12.15
N GLY A 241 4.05 14.10 -11.48
CA GLY A 241 4.89 13.06 -10.88
C GLY A 241 5.64 12.17 -11.89
N ARG A 242 5.45 12.36 -13.20
CA ARG A 242 6.12 11.58 -14.26
C ARG A 242 7.15 12.39 -15.05
N ILE A 243 6.89 13.68 -15.27
CA ILE A 243 7.78 14.57 -16.03
C ILE A 243 8.26 15.73 -15.16
N THR A 244 9.49 16.18 -15.40
CA THR A 244 10.00 17.39 -14.75
C THR A 244 9.30 18.64 -15.30
N ARG A 245 9.23 19.69 -14.49
CA ARG A 245 8.55 20.95 -14.87
C ARG A 245 9.20 21.62 -16.08
N GLU A 246 10.50 21.45 -16.28
CA GLU A 246 11.21 21.96 -17.47
C GLU A 246 10.76 21.25 -18.75
N THR A 247 10.55 19.93 -18.68
CA THR A 247 10.13 19.12 -19.82
C THR A 247 8.67 19.38 -20.18
N GLY A 248 7.80 19.52 -19.17
CA GLY A 248 6.38 19.84 -19.35
C GLY A 248 6.12 21.21 -20.00
N LYS A 249 7.04 22.18 -19.83
CA LYS A 249 6.96 23.48 -20.51
C LYS A 249 7.32 23.40 -21.99
N ARG A 250 8.23 22.50 -22.39
CA ARG A 250 8.67 22.33 -23.79
C ARG A 250 7.67 21.55 -24.64
N GLY A 251 6.86 20.67 -24.05
CA GLY A 251 5.84 19.89 -24.77
C GLY A 251 4.50 20.61 -25.02
N LYS A 252 4.31 21.81 -24.45
CA LYS A 252 3.10 22.63 -24.59
C LYS A 252 3.30 23.90 -25.42
N ALA A 253 4.51 24.09 -25.98
CA ALA A 253 4.88 25.21 -26.85
C ALA A 253 4.84 24.81 -28.32
#